data_AF-U3U2C2-F1
#
_entry.id   AF-U3U2C2-F1
#
_cell.length_a   1.000
_cell.length_b   1.000
_cell.length_c   1.000
_cell.angle_alpha   90.00
_cell.angle_beta   90.00
_cell.angle_gamma   90.00
#
_symmetry.space_group_name_H-M   'P 1'
#
loop_
_entity.id
_entity.type
_entity.pdbx_description
1 polymer ?
#
loop_
_entity_poly.entity_id
_entity_poly.type
_entity_poly.pdbx_seq_one_letter_code
_entity_poly.pdbx_strand_id
1 'polypeptide(L)' 'MTAQLLHIGKRSTVTSKNETRITPRLSFRFTAIEPVQERQLQQVIFALERLARDKANRFQ' A
#
# COMPACT_ATOMS: atom_id res chain seq x y z
N MET A 1 17.45 3.91 -2.01
CA MET A 1 16.25 4.57 -1.44
C MET A 1 16.27 4.44 0.06
N THR A 2 16.03 5.52 0.79
CA THR A 2 15.80 5.51 2.24
C THR A 2 14.38 6.02 2.52
N ALA A 3 13.65 5.31 3.38
CA ALA A 3 12.29 5.68 3.77
C ALA A 3 12.28 6.08 5.23
N GLN A 4 11.64 7.20 5.53
CA GLN A 4 11.41 7.69 6.89
C GLN A 4 10.03 7.27 7.36
N LEU A 5 9.96 6.67 8.55
CA LEU A 5 8.69 6.40 9.23
C LEU A 5 8.06 7.72 9.67
N LEU A 6 6.85 7.99 9.18
CA LEU A 6 6.09 9.19 9.55
C LEU A 6 5.18 8.93 10.75
N HIS A 7 4.50 7.78 10.76
CA HIS A 7 3.48 7.49 11.75
C HIS A 7 3.21 5.99 11.87
N ILE A 8 3.05 5.53 13.12
CA ILE A 8 2.52 4.19 13.44
C ILE A 8 1.08 4.36 13.90
N GLY A 9 0.14 4.09 13.01
CA GLY A 9 -1.28 4.07 13.31
C GLY A 9 -1.74 2.71 13.81
N LYS A 10 -3.00 2.62 14.23
CA LYS A 10 -3.66 1.37 14.61
C LYS A 10 -4.93 1.22 13.77
N ARG A 11 -5.10 0.07 13.12
CA ARG A 11 -6.35 -0.31 12.45
C ARG A 11 -7.04 -1.38 13.27
N SER A 12 -8.23 -1.09 13.76
CA SER A 12 -9.07 -2.04 14.48
C SER A 12 -10.12 -2.63 13.54
N THR A 13 -10.28 -3.95 13.57
CA THR A 13 -11.33 -4.65 12.81
C THR A 13 -11.97 -5.69 13.71
N VAL A 14 -13.30 -5.72 13.74
CA VAL A 14 -14.06 -6.77 14.42
C VAL A 14 -14.20 -7.96 13.46
N THR A 15 -13.84 -9.15 13.92
CA THR A 15 -13.97 -10.37 13.13
C THR A 15 -15.40 -10.92 13.19
N SER A 16 -15.71 -11.91 12.36
CA SER A 16 -17.00 -12.62 12.40
C SER A 16 -17.25 -13.36 13.72
N LYS A 17 -16.22 -13.60 14.53
CA LYS A 17 -16.30 -14.21 15.87
C LYS A 17 -16.38 -13.18 17.00
N ASN A 18 -16.67 -11.92 16.66
CA ASN A 18 -16.76 -10.81 17.61
C ASN A 18 -15.43 -10.49 18.34
N GLU A 19 -14.30 -10.91 17.79
CA GLU A 19 -12.98 -10.60 18.33
C GLU A 19 -12.49 -9.28 17.72
N THR A 20 -11.92 -8.40 18.55
CA THR A 20 -11.30 -7.16 18.06
C THR A 20 -9.85 -7.42 17.70
N ARG A 21 -9.52 -7.40 16.41
CA ARG A 21 -8.14 -7.51 15.93
C ARG A 21 -7.56 -6.12 15.68
N ILE A 22 -6.50 -5.78 16.39
CA ILE A 22 -5.74 -4.54 16.21
C ILE A 22 -4.50 -4.84 15.37
N THR A 23 -4.34 -4.14 14.25
CA THR A 23 -3.18 -4.28 13.36
C THR A 23 -2.44 -2.93 13.28
N PRO A 24 -1.11 -2.89 13.53
CA PRO A 24 -0.35 -1.66 13.36
C PRO A 24 -0.25 -1.27 11.89
N ARG A 25 -0.41 0.03 11.58
CA ARG A 25 -0.25 0.59 10.23
C ARG A 25 0.98 1.49 10.19
N LEU A 26 1.95 1.15 9.35
CA LEU A 26 3.15 1.95 9.17
C LEU A 26 2.97 2.90 7.98
N SER A 27 3.20 4.19 8.21
CA SER A 27 3.18 5.21 7.16
C SER A 27 4.60 5.69 6.91
N PHE A 28 5.07 5.63 5.67
CA PHE A 28 6.43 6.02 5.29
C PHE A 28 6.42 7.14 4.27
N ARG A 29 7.51 7.91 4.25
CA ARG A 29 7.86 8.86 3.19
C ARG A 29 9.26 8.56 2.69
N PHE A 30 9.45 8.53 1.37
CA PHE A 30 10.79 8.49 0.79
C PHE A 30 11.46 9.85 0.98
N THR A 31 12.67 9.85 1.56
CA THR A 31 13.39 11.10 1.88
C THR A 31 14.06 11.71 0.65
N ALA A 32 14.49 10.86 -0.29
CA ALA A 32 15.02 11.22 -1.59
C ALA A 32 14.66 10.11 -2.59
N ILE A 33 14.36 10.51 -3.83
CA ILE A 33 14.05 9.61 -4.94
C ILE A 33 14.83 10.10 -6.17
N GLU A 34 15.67 9.24 -6.72
CA GLU A 34 16.36 9.52 -7.99
C GLU A 34 15.41 9.38 -9.19
N PRO A 35 15.63 10.08 -10.32
CA PRO A 35 14.73 9.99 -11.48
C PRO A 35 14.52 8.57 -12.01
N VAL A 36 15.56 7.72 -11.97
CA VAL A 36 15.47 6.30 -12.36
C VAL A 36 14.55 5.52 -11.43
N GLN A 37 14.64 5.80 -10.13
CA GLN A 37 13.87 5.18 -9.06
C GLN A 37 12.40 5.59 -9.12
N GLU A 38 12.12 6.86 -9.42
CA GLU A 38 10.75 7.35 -9.63
C GLU A 38 10.11 6.64 -10.83
N ARG A 39 10.83 6.50 -11.94
CA ARG A 39 10.34 5.78 -13.12
C ARG A 39 9.97 4.34 -12.81
N GLN A 40 10.80 3.64 -12.03
CA GLN A 40 10.54 2.27 -11.59
C GLN A 40 9.28 2.20 -10.71
N LEU A 41 9.12 3.13 -9.76
CA LEU A 41 7.91 3.21 -8.94
C LEU A 41 6.66 3.41 -9.79
N GLN A 42 6.71 4.33 -10.77
CA GLN A 42 5.59 4.58 -11.67
C GLN A 42 5.22 3.34 -12.51
N GLN A 43 6.22 2.59 -12.99
CA GLN A 43 5.98 1.33 -13.72
C GLN A 43 5.26 0.30 -12.85
N VAL A 44 5.69 0.14 -11.59
CA VAL A 44 5.06 -0.79 -10.64
C VAL A 44 3.63 -0.36 -10.32
N ILE A 45 3.40 0.93 -10.05
CA ILE A 45 2.07 1.48 -9.79
C ILE A 45 1.14 1.18 -10.98
N PHE A 46 1.55 1.52 -12.20
CA PHE A 46 0.75 1.28 -13.39
C PHE A 46 0.41 -0.21 -13.61
N ALA A 47 1.38 -1.10 -13.37
CA ALA A 47 1.16 -2.54 -13.47
C ALA A 47 0.11 -3.04 -12.46
N LEU A 48 0.17 -2.56 -11.21
CA LEU A 48 -0.78 -2.92 -10.16
C LEU A 48 -2.19 -2.35 -10.44
N GLU A 49 -2.28 -1.13 -10.94
CA GLU A 49 -3.55 -0.52 -11.35
C GLU A 49 -4.20 -1.29 -12.51
N ARG A 50 -3.40 -1.68 -13.51
CA ARG A 50 -3.87 -2.54 -14.60
C ARG A 50 -4.37 -3.88 -14.06
N LEU A 51 -3.60 -4.54 -13.19
CA LEU A 51 -4.01 -5.81 -12.58
C LEU A 51 -5.31 -5.67 -11.79
N ALA A 52 -5.47 -4.59 -11.01
CA ALA A 52 -6.69 -4.32 -10.27
C ALA A 52 -7.90 -4.13 -11.18
N ARG A 53 -7.75 -3.39 -12.29
CA ARG A 53 -8.79 -3.23 -13.32
C ARG A 53 -9.15 -4.56 -13.99
N ASP A 54 -8.15 -5.33 -14.41
CA ASP A 54 -8.34 -6.63 -15.04
C ASP A 54 -9.00 -7.65 -14.09
N LYS A 55 -8.77 -7.52 -12.78
CA LYS A 55 -9.45 -8.32 -11.76
C LYS A 55 -10.90 -7.88 -11.61
N ALA A 56 -11.17 -6.57 -11.53
CA ALA A 56 -12.53 -6.05 -11.41
C ALA A 56 -13.40 -6.44 -12.62
N ASN A 57 -12.87 -6.32 -13.84
CA ASN A 57 -13.58 -6.65 -15.08
C ASN A 57 -13.83 -8.16 -15.26
N ARG A 58 -13.04 -9.03 -14.61
CA ARG A 58 -13.21 -10.50 -14.70
C ARG A 58 -14.37 -11.04 -13.87
N PHE A 59 -14.85 -10.27 -12.90
CA PHE A 59 -15.94 -10.66 -12.00
C PHE A 59 -17.18 -9.75 -12.17
N GLN A 60 -17.27 -9.04 -13.30
CA GLN A 60 -18.52 -8.46 -13.81
C GLN A 60 -19.23 -9.50 -14.67
#